data_AF-A0A7Z1QID0-F1
#
_entry.id   AF-A0A7Z1QID0-F1
#
_cell.length_a   1.000
_cell.length_b   1.000
_cell.length_c   1.000
_cell.angle_alpha   90.00
_cell.angle_beta   90.00
_cell.angle_gamma   90.00
#
_symmetry.space_group_name_H-M   'P 1'
#
loop_
_entity.id
_entity.type
_entity.pdbx_description
1 polymer ?
#
loop_
_entity_poly.entity_id
_entity_poly.type
_entity_poly.pdbx_seq_one_letter_code
_entity_poly.pdbx_strand_id
1 'polypeptide(L)'
;QERQIQAAQAVAARKGELDAANKTFADAKEEIKKFERFAHDPMAGGHRMWQMAGLKAQRAQNEVNQKQAEFNAAEKEKADADAALNVALESRKQKEQKAKDASDKLDKENKRNHPGKATGKGQPVGDKWLEDAGKEAGAPVPDRIADKLRDKEFKNFDDFRKKFWEEVSKDPELSKQFIPGNKKRMSQGLAPRARNKDTVGGRRSFELHHDKPISQDGGVYDMDNIRVTTPKLHIDIHRGK
;
A
#
# COMPACT_ATOMS: atom_id res chain seq x y z
N GLN A 1 16.64 1.84 -13.28
CA GLN A 1 17.97 2.41 -13.04
C GLN A 1 18.99 1.77 -13.98
N GLU A 2 19.20 0.45 -13.94
CA GLU A 2 20.10 -0.24 -14.89
C GLU A 2 19.79 0.04 -16.36
N ARG A 3 18.52 -0.12 -16.78
CA ARG A 3 18.06 0.22 -18.15
C ARG A 3 18.37 1.67 -18.55
N GLN A 4 18.19 2.62 -17.62
CA GLN A 4 18.47 4.04 -17.86
C GLN A 4 19.96 4.30 -18.06
N ILE A 5 20.81 3.68 -17.23
CA ILE A 5 22.27 3.77 -17.33
C ILE A 5 22.75 3.20 -18.67
N GLN A 6 22.25 2.02 -19.04
CA GLN A 6 22.56 1.40 -20.32
C GLN A 6 22.11 2.26 -21.51
N ALA A 7 20.90 2.84 -21.44
CA ALA A 7 20.41 3.74 -22.48
C ALA A 7 21.27 5.02 -22.60
N ALA A 8 21.70 5.60 -21.47
CA ALA A 8 22.61 6.75 -21.47
C ALA A 8 23.98 6.43 -22.10
N GLN A 9 24.53 5.25 -21.79
CA GLN A 9 25.77 4.77 -22.44
C GLN A 9 25.58 4.54 -23.94
N ALA A 10 24.44 3.97 -24.35
CA ALA A 10 24.11 3.76 -25.76
C ALA A 10 23.99 5.10 -26.53
N VAL A 11 23.35 6.12 -25.95
CA VAL A 11 23.28 7.47 -26.55
C VAL A 11 24.67 8.05 -26.76
N ALA A 12 25.56 7.95 -25.76
CA ALA A 12 26.92 8.45 -25.87
C ALA A 12 27.72 7.71 -26.97
N ALA A 13 27.59 6.38 -27.04
CA ALA A 13 28.24 5.57 -28.07
C ALA A 13 27.73 5.92 -29.49
N ARG A 14 26.41 5.99 -29.68
CA ARG A 14 25.79 6.31 -30.98
C ARG A 14 26.08 7.73 -31.44
N LYS A 15 26.23 8.67 -30.50
CA LYS A 15 26.69 10.02 -30.82
C LYS A 15 28.10 10.02 -31.39
N GLY A 16 29.02 9.28 -30.77
CA GLY A 16 30.38 9.13 -31.28
C GLY A 16 30.44 8.51 -32.69
N GLU A 17 29.61 7.49 -32.95
CA GLU A 17 29.49 6.89 -34.29
C GLU A 17 28.94 7.87 -35.34
N LEU A 18 27.92 8.64 -34.98
CA LEU A 18 27.33 9.67 -35.85
C LEU A 18 28.31 10.80 -36.16
N ASP A 19 29.04 11.28 -35.15
CA ASP A 19 30.07 12.32 -35.31
C ASP A 19 31.19 11.85 -36.25
N ALA A 20 31.61 10.58 -36.13
CA ALA A 20 32.58 9.98 -37.03
C ALA A 20 32.06 9.88 -38.48
N ALA A 21 30.83 9.41 -38.68
CA ALA A 21 30.21 9.31 -40.01
C ALA A 21 30.06 10.70 -40.67
N ASN A 22 29.65 11.71 -39.89
CA ASN A 22 29.54 13.10 -40.36
C ASN A 22 30.89 13.66 -40.81
N LYS A 23 31.97 13.34 -40.09
CA LYS A 23 33.33 13.71 -40.48
C LYS A 23 33.72 13.06 -41.81
N THR A 24 33.51 11.74 -41.95
CA THR A 24 33.80 11.03 -43.21
C THR A 24 33.02 11.60 -44.40
N PHE A 25 31.77 11.99 -44.18
CA PHE A 25 30.96 12.63 -45.21
C PHE A 25 31.47 14.04 -45.57
N ALA A 26 31.91 14.83 -44.58
CA ALA A 26 32.53 16.13 -44.83
C ALA A 26 33.82 15.99 -45.65
N ASP A 27 34.68 15.03 -45.31
CA ASP A 27 35.91 14.75 -46.05
C ASP A 27 35.63 14.33 -47.50
N ALA A 28 34.59 13.51 -47.72
CA ALA A 28 34.17 13.10 -49.07
C ALA A 28 33.62 14.28 -49.90
N LYS A 29 32.94 15.25 -49.26
CA LYS A 29 32.48 16.48 -49.94
C LYS A 29 33.65 17.35 -50.38
N GLU A 30 34.68 17.49 -49.55
CA GLU A 30 35.90 18.22 -49.93
C GLU A 30 36.65 17.52 -51.08
N GLU A 31 36.65 16.18 -51.10
CA GLU A 31 37.22 15.41 -52.20
C GLU A 31 36.49 15.63 -53.53
N ILE A 32 35.15 15.73 -53.51
CA ILE A 32 34.36 16.11 -54.70
C ILE A 32 34.77 17.49 -55.22
N LYS A 33 34.82 18.50 -54.34
CA LYS A 33 35.21 19.87 -54.69
C LYS A 33 36.57 19.93 -55.37
N LYS A 34 37.53 19.12 -54.89
CA LYS A 34 38.89 19.05 -55.46
C LYS A 34 38.90 18.64 -56.95
N PHE A 35 37.98 17.78 -57.38
CA PHE A 35 37.90 17.29 -58.75
C PHE A 35 36.78 17.93 -59.58
N GLU A 36 36.03 18.87 -59.01
CA GLU A 36 34.86 19.52 -59.64
C GLU A 36 35.19 20.19 -60.98
N ARG A 37 36.42 20.71 -61.14
CA ARG A 37 36.90 21.29 -62.41
C ARG A 37 36.88 20.31 -63.60
N PHE A 38 36.85 19.00 -63.34
CA PHE A 38 36.80 17.95 -64.37
C PHE A 38 35.37 17.43 -64.63
N ALA A 39 34.35 18.01 -63.99
CA ALA A 39 32.96 17.53 -64.10
C ALA A 39 32.43 17.56 -65.55
N HIS A 40 32.89 18.53 -66.35
CA HIS A 40 32.46 18.74 -67.75
C HIS A 40 33.54 18.34 -68.77
N ASP A 41 34.57 17.61 -68.36
CA ASP A 41 35.65 17.12 -69.24
C ASP A 41 35.73 15.58 -69.19
N PRO A 42 34.90 14.86 -69.96
CA PRO A 42 34.79 13.40 -69.88
C PRO A 42 36.06 12.63 -70.25
N MET A 43 36.98 13.26 -70.97
CA MET A 43 38.22 12.63 -71.45
C MET A 43 39.39 12.83 -70.48
N ALA A 44 39.28 13.73 -69.51
CA ALA A 44 40.31 13.93 -68.49
C ALA A 44 40.30 12.80 -67.45
N GLY A 45 41.49 12.31 -67.07
CA GLY A 45 41.63 11.32 -65.99
C GLY A 45 41.03 11.78 -64.65
N GLY A 46 40.92 13.10 -64.44
CA GLY A 46 40.26 13.70 -63.26
C GLY A 46 38.74 13.51 -63.24
N HIS A 47 38.09 13.26 -64.38
CA HIS A 47 36.65 13.00 -64.44
C HIS A 47 36.27 11.70 -63.73
N ARG A 48 37.07 10.64 -63.92
CA ARG A 48 36.89 9.37 -63.20
C ARG A 48 37.07 9.53 -61.69
N MET A 49 38.02 10.37 -61.26
CA MET A 49 38.22 10.68 -59.84
C MET A 49 37.02 11.45 -59.26
N TRP A 50 36.47 12.40 -60.01
CA TRP A 50 35.25 13.13 -59.62
C TRP A 50 34.04 12.19 -59.46
N GLN A 51 33.82 11.27 -60.41
CA GLN A 51 32.75 10.26 -60.30
C GLN A 51 32.92 9.34 -59.08
N MET A 52 34.15 8.89 -58.80
CA MET A 52 34.45 8.05 -57.62
C MET A 52 34.24 8.81 -56.31
N ALA A 53 34.63 10.08 -56.24
CA ALA A 53 34.38 10.95 -55.09
C ALA A 53 32.86 11.15 -54.87
N GLY A 54 32.09 11.30 -55.95
CA GLY A 54 30.62 11.32 -55.93
C GLY A 54 30.01 10.07 -55.28
N LEU A 55 30.43 8.89 -55.73
CA LEU A 55 29.98 7.61 -55.17
C LEU A 55 30.38 7.45 -53.70
N LYS A 56 31.59 7.88 -53.33
CA LYS A 56 32.09 7.86 -51.94
C LYS A 56 31.25 8.76 -51.03
N ALA A 57 30.92 9.97 -51.47
CA ALA A 57 30.06 10.87 -50.71
C ALA A 57 28.63 10.34 -50.58
N GLN A 58 28.08 9.72 -51.63
CA GLN A 58 26.75 9.09 -51.56
C GLN A 58 26.71 7.96 -50.51
N ARG A 59 27.74 7.10 -50.49
CA ARG A 59 27.87 6.03 -49.48
C ARG A 59 27.99 6.62 -48.06
N ALA A 60 28.85 7.62 -47.89
CA ALA A 60 29.01 8.30 -46.59
C ALA A 60 27.73 9.00 -46.13
N GLN A 61 26.94 9.60 -47.03
CA GLN A 61 25.63 10.18 -46.70
C GLN A 61 24.63 9.11 -46.24
N ASN A 62 24.61 7.95 -46.90
CA ASN A 62 23.73 6.84 -46.48
C ASN A 62 24.12 6.32 -45.09
N GLU A 63 25.43 6.25 -44.80
CA GLU A 63 25.94 5.87 -43.48
C GLU A 63 25.55 6.91 -42.41
N VAL A 64 25.68 8.21 -42.70
CA VAL A 64 25.18 9.28 -41.81
C VAL A 64 23.68 9.12 -41.54
N ASN A 65 22.87 8.86 -42.56
CA ASN A 65 21.43 8.67 -42.39
C ASN A 65 21.11 7.48 -41.48
N GLN A 66 21.83 6.37 -41.64
CA GLN A 66 21.68 5.20 -40.78
C GLN A 66 22.09 5.51 -39.34
N LYS A 67 23.26 6.14 -39.13
CA LYS A 67 23.75 6.49 -37.78
C LYS A 67 22.87 7.52 -37.09
N GLN A 68 22.27 8.43 -37.85
CA GLN A 68 21.28 9.37 -37.31
C GLN A 68 20.03 8.64 -36.83
N ALA A 69 19.53 7.66 -37.59
CA ALA A 69 18.38 6.85 -37.16
C ALA A 69 18.70 6.03 -35.90
N GLU A 70 19.88 5.41 -35.83
CA GLU A 70 20.36 4.67 -34.65
C GLU A 70 20.50 5.58 -33.42
N PHE A 71 21.02 6.80 -33.60
CA PHE A 71 21.13 7.80 -32.54
C PHE A 71 19.75 8.26 -32.04
N ASN A 72 18.84 8.61 -32.94
CA ASN A 72 17.48 9.02 -32.59
C ASN A 72 16.72 7.91 -31.84
N ALA A 73 16.91 6.65 -32.24
CA ALA A 73 16.34 5.50 -31.55
C ALA A 73 16.91 5.34 -30.13
N ALA A 74 18.22 5.54 -29.94
CA ALA A 74 18.85 5.51 -28.63
C ALA A 74 18.36 6.66 -27.72
N GLU A 75 18.17 7.87 -28.26
CA GLU A 75 17.61 9.00 -27.51
C GLU A 75 16.17 8.73 -27.06
N LYS A 76 15.35 8.13 -27.94
CA LYS A 76 14.00 7.71 -27.59
C LYS A 76 14.00 6.67 -26.47
N GLU A 77 14.83 5.64 -26.57
CA GLU A 77 14.94 4.61 -25.53
C GLU A 77 15.40 5.20 -24.18
N LYS A 78 16.32 6.17 -24.20
CA LYS A 78 16.71 6.89 -22.99
C LYS A 78 15.53 7.66 -22.39
N ALA A 79 14.75 8.38 -23.20
CA ALA A 79 13.58 9.10 -22.74
C ALA A 79 12.52 8.16 -22.13
N ASP A 80 12.27 7.02 -22.78
CA ASP A 80 11.35 5.99 -22.29
C ASP A 80 11.86 5.35 -20.99
N ALA A 81 13.17 5.10 -20.86
CA ALA A 81 13.79 4.58 -19.65
C ALA A 81 13.76 5.59 -18.48
N ASP A 82 13.95 6.89 -18.76
CA ASP A 82 13.82 7.98 -17.80
C ASP A 82 12.37 8.07 -17.28
N ALA A 83 11.38 8.04 -18.18
CA ALA A 83 9.97 8.04 -17.82
C ALA A 83 9.57 6.81 -16.98
N ALA A 84 10.02 5.61 -17.38
CA ALA A 84 9.76 4.38 -16.64
C ALA A 84 10.38 4.41 -15.23
N LEU A 85 11.57 5.00 -15.07
CA LEU A 85 12.18 5.16 -13.75
C LEU A 85 11.35 6.08 -12.85
N ASN A 86 10.85 7.21 -13.37
CA ASN A 86 10.00 8.12 -12.59
C ASN A 86 8.71 7.43 -12.12
N VAL A 87 8.04 6.68 -13.00
CA VAL A 87 6.85 5.88 -12.62
C VAL A 87 7.19 4.86 -11.54
N ALA A 88 8.33 4.18 -11.65
CA ALA A 88 8.77 3.21 -10.64
C ALA A 88 9.09 3.89 -9.29
N LEU A 89 9.69 5.08 -9.30
CA LEU A 89 9.99 5.84 -8.08
C LEU A 89 8.72 6.32 -7.37
N GLU A 90 7.72 6.81 -8.10
CA GLU A 90 6.42 7.18 -7.52
C GLU A 90 5.68 5.98 -6.92
N SER A 91 5.68 4.85 -7.63
CA SER A 91 5.12 3.59 -7.11
C SER A 91 5.84 3.13 -5.84
N ARG A 92 7.18 3.25 -5.79
CA ARG A 92 7.98 2.94 -4.59
C ARG A 92 7.58 3.84 -3.43
N LYS A 93 7.49 5.16 -3.64
CA LYS A 93 7.10 6.13 -2.61
C LYS A 93 5.72 5.82 -2.02
N GLN A 94 4.75 5.46 -2.88
CA GLN A 94 3.42 5.04 -2.43
C GLN A 94 3.48 3.76 -1.58
N LYS A 95 4.28 2.77 -2.00
CA LYS A 95 4.44 1.52 -1.24
C LYS A 95 5.15 1.74 0.10
N GLU A 96 6.17 2.60 0.15
CA GLU A 96 6.87 2.96 1.38
C GLU A 96 5.93 3.65 2.37
N GLN A 97 5.09 4.58 1.90
CA GLN A 97 4.09 5.21 2.76
C GLN A 97 3.07 4.18 3.27
N LYS A 98 2.55 3.34 2.38
CA LYS A 98 1.62 2.27 2.78
C LYS A 98 2.23 1.30 3.79
N ALA A 99 3.52 1.00 3.68
CA ALA A 99 4.23 0.17 4.64
C ALA A 99 4.36 0.84 6.01
N LYS A 100 4.65 2.15 6.04
CA LYS A 100 4.66 2.93 7.29
C LYS A 100 3.28 2.98 7.93
N ASP A 101 2.25 3.31 7.17
CA ASP A 101 0.87 3.37 7.67
C ASP A 101 0.41 2.01 8.22
N ALA A 102 0.80 0.91 7.56
CA ALA A 102 0.51 -0.44 8.02
C ALA A 102 1.27 -0.80 9.30
N SER A 103 2.54 -0.38 9.43
CA SER A 103 3.33 -0.56 10.64
C SER A 103 2.72 0.22 11.80
N ASP A 104 2.42 1.50 11.61
CA ASP A 104 1.80 2.36 12.63
C ASP A 104 0.45 1.80 13.07
N LYS A 105 -0.36 1.31 12.12
CA LYS A 105 -1.63 0.64 12.42
C LYS A 105 -1.41 -0.62 13.27
N LEU A 106 -0.43 -1.45 12.91
CA LEU A 106 -0.11 -2.68 13.64
C LEU A 106 0.35 -2.36 15.06
N ASP A 107 1.23 -1.37 15.24
CA ASP A 107 1.74 -0.97 16.55
C ASP A 107 0.62 -0.43 17.44
N LYS A 108 -0.29 0.37 16.88
CA LYS A 108 -1.48 0.83 17.60
C LYS A 108 -2.37 -0.35 18.01
N GLU A 109 -2.69 -1.26 17.10
CA GLU A 109 -3.52 -2.43 17.41
C GLU A 109 -2.85 -3.36 18.43
N ASN A 110 -1.52 -3.46 18.41
CA ASN A 110 -0.74 -4.26 19.36
C ASN A 110 -0.79 -3.72 20.80
N LYS A 111 -1.20 -2.46 21.02
CA LYS A 111 -1.47 -1.93 22.38
C LYS A 111 -2.46 -2.80 23.17
N ARG A 112 -3.36 -3.50 22.48
CA ARG A 112 -4.31 -4.43 23.13
C ARG A 112 -3.68 -5.66 23.77
N ASN A 113 -2.45 -5.99 23.38
CA ASN A 113 -1.70 -7.12 23.91
C ASN A 113 -0.78 -6.72 25.08
N HIS A 114 -0.78 -5.45 25.46
CA HIS A 114 0.07 -4.90 26.52
C HIS A 114 -0.76 -4.54 27.77
N PRO A 115 -0.11 -4.46 28.94
CA PRO A 115 -0.81 -4.09 30.17
C PRO A 115 -1.44 -2.70 30.11
N GLY A 116 -2.53 -2.52 30.85
CA GLY A 116 -3.15 -1.22 31.01
C GLY A 116 -4.24 -1.18 32.07
N LYS A 117 -4.63 0.03 32.44
CA LYS A 117 -5.57 0.32 33.51
C LYS A 117 -6.95 0.63 32.93
N ALA A 118 -8.01 0.04 33.47
CA ALA A 118 -9.37 0.30 32.98
C ALA A 118 -9.89 1.67 33.44
N THR A 119 -10.50 2.38 32.50
CA THR A 119 -11.10 3.70 32.68
C THR A 119 -12.53 3.72 32.16
N GLY A 120 -13.23 4.84 32.34
CA GLY A 120 -14.60 5.02 31.87
C GLY A 120 -15.65 4.72 32.93
N LYS A 121 -16.87 5.20 32.69
CA LYS A 121 -17.99 5.12 33.63
C LYS A 121 -19.01 4.05 33.27
N GLY A 122 -19.02 3.59 32.03
CA GLY A 122 -20.11 2.78 31.50
C GLY A 122 -21.41 3.57 31.43
N GLN A 123 -22.51 2.87 31.19
CA GLN A 123 -23.85 3.46 31.14
C GLN A 123 -24.82 2.66 32.01
N PRO A 124 -25.85 3.31 32.58
CA PRO A 124 -26.95 2.60 33.21
C PRO A 124 -27.66 1.71 32.19
N VAL A 125 -27.93 0.47 32.57
CA VAL A 125 -28.63 -0.50 31.71
C VAL A 125 -29.82 -1.13 32.44
N GLY A 126 -30.87 -1.44 31.68
CA GLY A 126 -32.05 -2.14 32.20
C GLY A 126 -32.03 -3.65 31.95
N ASP A 127 -33.17 -4.28 32.23
CA ASP A 127 -33.37 -5.74 32.12
C ASP A 127 -33.18 -6.33 30.71
N LYS A 128 -33.13 -5.48 29.69
CA LYS A 128 -32.98 -5.86 28.27
C LYS A 128 -31.59 -5.57 27.69
N TRP A 129 -30.61 -5.27 28.55
CA TRP A 129 -29.23 -4.98 28.14
C TRP A 129 -28.67 -5.90 27.02
N LEU A 130 -28.88 -7.21 27.13
CA LEU A 130 -28.37 -8.19 26.16
C LEU A 130 -29.11 -8.14 24.81
N GLU A 131 -30.36 -7.67 24.77
CA GLU A 131 -31.09 -7.48 23.52
C GLU A 131 -30.48 -6.36 22.67
N ASP A 132 -29.92 -5.35 23.32
CA ASP A 132 -29.32 -4.19 22.66
C ASP A 132 -27.96 -4.52 22.06
N ALA A 133 -27.31 -5.60 22.49
CA ALA A 133 -26.10 -6.12 21.87
C ALA A 133 -26.31 -6.63 20.42
N GLY A 134 -27.56 -6.77 19.98
CA GLY A 134 -27.92 -7.09 18.59
C GLY A 134 -28.48 -5.91 17.79
N LYS A 135 -28.50 -4.69 18.34
CA LYS A 135 -29.13 -3.50 17.73
C LYS A 135 -28.13 -2.34 17.66
N GLU A 136 -28.40 -1.38 16.77
CA GLU A 136 -27.67 -0.10 16.67
C GLU A 136 -26.13 -0.28 16.70
N ALA A 137 -25.46 0.27 17.72
CA ALA A 137 -24.00 0.15 17.92
C ALA A 137 -23.60 -0.98 18.90
N GLY A 138 -24.57 -1.74 19.41
CA GLY A 138 -24.38 -2.71 20.47
C GLY A 138 -24.62 -2.14 21.86
N ALA A 139 -24.58 -3.01 22.87
CA ALA A 139 -24.88 -2.62 24.25
C ALA A 139 -23.65 -1.99 24.93
N PRO A 140 -23.81 -0.89 25.68
CA PRO A 140 -22.72 -0.31 26.46
C PRO A 140 -22.20 -1.28 27.54
N VAL A 141 -21.00 -1.00 28.04
CA VAL A 141 -20.55 -1.55 29.33
C VAL A 141 -21.47 -1.02 30.44
N PRO A 142 -22.08 -1.90 31.26
CA PRO A 142 -22.91 -1.46 32.39
C PRO A 142 -22.09 -0.69 33.42
N ASP A 143 -22.64 0.42 33.91
CA ASP A 143 -22.04 1.27 34.95
C ASP A 143 -21.55 0.50 36.19
N ARG A 144 -22.39 -0.38 36.73
CA ARG A 144 -22.09 -1.25 37.88
C ARG A 144 -20.95 -2.24 37.63
N ILE A 145 -20.69 -2.58 36.37
CA ILE A 145 -19.55 -3.40 35.97
C ILE A 145 -18.32 -2.51 35.81
N ALA A 146 -18.47 -1.33 35.21
CA ALA A 146 -17.40 -0.35 35.10
C ALA A 146 -16.85 0.04 36.47
N ASP A 147 -17.70 0.32 37.46
CA ASP A 147 -17.27 0.65 38.82
C ASP A 147 -16.40 -0.43 39.48
N LYS A 148 -16.66 -1.71 39.18
CA LYS A 148 -15.88 -2.83 39.71
C LYS A 148 -14.55 -3.05 39.00
N LEU A 149 -14.44 -2.61 37.74
CA LEU A 149 -13.25 -2.84 36.91
C LEU A 149 -12.36 -1.59 36.84
N ARG A 150 -12.92 -0.40 37.08
CA ARG A 150 -12.20 0.86 37.05
C ARG A 150 -11.00 0.80 37.98
N ASP A 151 -9.93 1.43 37.50
CA ASP A 151 -8.64 1.50 38.16
C ASP A 151 -7.87 0.19 38.35
N LYS A 152 -8.43 -0.95 37.91
CA LYS A 152 -7.69 -2.22 37.90
C LYS A 152 -6.76 -2.29 36.68
N GLU A 153 -5.60 -2.90 36.90
CA GLU A 153 -4.65 -3.23 35.85
C GLU A 153 -4.94 -4.62 35.28
N PHE A 154 -4.82 -4.73 33.96
CA PHE A 154 -4.99 -5.96 33.20
C PHE A 154 -3.74 -6.21 32.38
N LYS A 155 -3.38 -7.48 32.19
CA LYS A 155 -2.15 -7.84 31.44
C LYS A 155 -2.28 -7.59 29.94
N ASN A 156 -3.49 -7.73 29.42
CA ASN A 156 -3.87 -7.48 28.03
C ASN A 156 -5.40 -7.38 27.95
N PHE A 157 -5.93 -7.04 26.77
CA PHE A 157 -7.37 -6.89 26.56
C PHE A 157 -8.15 -8.21 26.71
N ASP A 158 -7.54 -9.39 26.48
CA ASP A 158 -8.22 -10.67 26.73
C ASP A 158 -8.40 -10.94 28.22
N ASP A 159 -7.43 -10.54 29.06
CA ASP A 159 -7.56 -10.58 30.51
C ASP A 159 -8.69 -9.65 31.00
N PHE A 160 -8.75 -8.41 30.47
CA PHE A 160 -9.89 -7.52 30.69
C PHE A 160 -11.22 -8.16 30.28
N ARG A 161 -11.31 -8.75 29.07
CA ARG A 161 -12.51 -9.43 28.57
C ARG A 161 -12.94 -10.58 29.50
N LYS A 162 -11.99 -11.36 30.02
CA LYS A 162 -12.29 -12.45 30.98
C LYS A 162 -12.92 -11.88 32.25
N LYS A 163 -12.29 -10.87 32.85
CA LYS A 163 -12.77 -10.23 34.08
C LYS A 163 -14.10 -9.52 33.89
N PHE A 164 -14.32 -8.90 32.73
CA PHE A 164 -15.62 -8.34 32.36
C PHE A 164 -16.73 -9.39 32.46
N TRP A 165 -16.57 -10.55 31.83
CA TRP A 165 -17.60 -11.59 31.88
C TRP A 165 -17.73 -12.24 33.26
N GLU A 166 -16.65 -12.38 34.01
CA GLU A 166 -16.71 -12.85 35.41
C GLU A 166 -17.57 -11.90 36.27
N GLU A 167 -17.39 -10.59 36.16
CA GLU A 167 -18.18 -9.62 36.92
C GLU A 167 -19.66 -9.58 36.48
N VAL A 168 -19.94 -9.70 35.18
CA VAL A 168 -21.31 -9.84 34.66
C VAL A 168 -21.98 -11.11 35.22
N SER A 169 -21.24 -12.20 35.40
CA SER A 169 -21.79 -13.45 35.95
C SER A 169 -22.21 -13.36 37.41
N LYS A 170 -21.58 -12.45 38.17
CA LYS A 170 -21.85 -12.22 39.60
C LYS A 170 -23.01 -11.25 39.84
N ASP A 171 -23.39 -10.48 38.83
CA ASP A 171 -24.49 -9.53 38.94
C ASP A 171 -25.84 -10.23 38.68
N PRO A 172 -26.77 -10.29 39.65
CA PRO A 172 -28.04 -10.99 39.47
C PRO A 172 -28.92 -10.42 38.36
N GLU A 173 -28.93 -9.09 38.19
CA GLU A 173 -29.79 -8.38 37.23
C GLU A 173 -29.28 -8.51 35.80
N LEU A 174 -27.96 -8.58 35.61
CA LEU A 174 -27.37 -8.83 34.30
C LEU A 174 -27.35 -10.33 33.98
N SER A 175 -26.95 -11.16 34.93
CA SER A 175 -26.79 -12.60 34.70
C SER A 175 -28.11 -13.32 34.44
N LYS A 176 -29.25 -12.83 34.95
CA LYS A 176 -30.59 -13.43 34.69
C LYS A 176 -30.95 -13.53 33.21
N GLN A 177 -30.35 -12.68 32.36
CA GLN A 177 -30.56 -12.68 30.91
C GLN A 177 -29.88 -13.86 30.18
N PHE A 178 -29.04 -14.63 30.89
CA PHE A 178 -28.26 -15.73 30.32
C PHE A 178 -28.75 -17.09 30.79
N ILE A 179 -28.75 -18.08 29.89
CA ILE A 179 -29.02 -19.48 30.22
C ILE A 179 -27.95 -20.06 31.17
N PRO A 180 -28.26 -21.11 31.95
CA PRO A 180 -27.31 -21.70 32.91
C PRO A 180 -25.94 -22.06 32.31
N GLY A 181 -25.92 -22.59 31.08
CA GLY A 181 -24.67 -22.88 30.37
C GLY A 181 -23.82 -21.64 30.10
N ASN A 182 -24.44 -20.50 29.77
CA ASN A 182 -23.73 -19.23 29.58
C ASN A 182 -23.28 -18.63 30.91
N LYS A 183 -24.09 -18.71 31.98
CA LYS A 183 -23.68 -18.30 33.33
C LYS A 183 -22.39 -19.01 33.75
N LYS A 184 -22.33 -20.34 33.59
CA LYS A 184 -21.13 -21.15 33.88
C LYS A 184 -19.92 -20.76 33.01
N ARG A 185 -20.13 -20.45 31.72
CA ARG A 185 -19.04 -19.98 30.85
C ARG A 185 -18.47 -18.65 31.31
N MET A 186 -19.34 -17.70 31.62
CA MET A 186 -18.95 -16.36 32.08
C MET A 186 -18.22 -16.40 33.42
N SER A 187 -18.66 -17.24 34.36
CA SER A 187 -17.96 -17.43 35.64
C SER A 187 -16.56 -18.06 35.49
N GLN A 188 -16.26 -18.64 34.32
CA GLN A 188 -14.94 -19.16 33.94
C GLN A 188 -14.17 -18.18 33.02
N GLY A 189 -14.62 -16.92 32.88
CA GLY A 189 -14.00 -15.90 32.03
C GLY A 189 -14.25 -16.07 30.52
N LEU A 190 -15.09 -17.02 30.12
CA LEU A 190 -15.44 -17.24 28.72
C LEU A 190 -16.61 -16.35 28.31
N ALA A 191 -16.54 -15.78 27.11
CA ALA A 191 -17.66 -15.04 26.55
C ALA A 191 -18.90 -15.96 26.38
N PRO A 192 -20.10 -15.48 26.73
CA PRO A 192 -21.34 -16.22 26.57
C PRO A 192 -21.64 -16.43 25.08
N ARG A 193 -22.34 -17.52 24.76
CA ARG A 193 -22.79 -17.80 23.39
C ARG A 193 -23.94 -16.88 23.00
N ALA A 194 -23.88 -16.33 21.80
CA ALA A 194 -24.98 -15.61 21.17
C ALA A 194 -26.05 -16.60 20.67
N ARG A 195 -27.25 -16.10 20.34
CA ARG A 195 -28.30 -16.93 19.74
C ARG A 195 -27.83 -17.37 18.35
N ASN A 196 -28.20 -18.58 17.90
CA ASN A 196 -27.74 -19.13 16.62
C ASN A 196 -27.97 -18.17 15.43
N LYS A 197 -29.10 -17.47 15.39
CA LYS A 197 -29.43 -16.48 14.35
C LYS A 197 -28.49 -15.25 14.32
N ASP A 198 -27.80 -14.98 15.41
CA ASP A 198 -26.89 -13.84 15.59
C ASP A 198 -25.41 -14.27 15.48
N THR A 199 -25.16 -15.54 15.11
CA THR A 199 -23.82 -16.08 14.87
C THR A 199 -23.43 -16.02 13.39
N VAL A 200 -22.13 -15.94 13.11
CA VAL A 200 -21.60 -15.95 11.73
C VAL A 200 -20.39 -16.90 11.67
N GLY A 201 -20.55 -18.04 11.00
CA GLY A 201 -19.52 -19.07 10.90
C GLY A 201 -19.03 -19.54 12.29
N GLY A 202 -17.72 -19.48 12.52
CA GLY A 202 -17.10 -19.82 13.81
C GLY A 202 -17.33 -18.80 14.93
N ARG A 203 -17.76 -17.58 14.61
CA ARG A 203 -18.02 -16.50 15.59
C ARG A 203 -19.39 -16.72 16.20
N ARG A 204 -19.41 -17.32 17.40
CA ARG A 204 -20.64 -17.77 18.08
C ARG A 204 -20.82 -17.20 19.50
N SER A 205 -19.90 -16.37 19.95
CA SER A 205 -19.95 -15.73 21.27
C SER A 205 -20.15 -14.24 21.14
N PHE A 206 -20.69 -13.59 22.16
CA PHE A 206 -20.68 -12.13 22.24
C PHE A 206 -19.24 -11.60 22.21
N GLU A 207 -19.06 -10.44 21.60
CA GLU A 207 -17.75 -9.83 21.33
C GLU A 207 -17.70 -8.44 21.96
N LEU A 208 -16.52 -8.05 22.43
CA LEU A 208 -16.25 -6.69 22.89
C LEU A 208 -15.60 -5.93 21.72
N HIS A 209 -16.30 -4.93 21.21
CA HIS A 209 -15.90 -4.09 20.09
C HIS A 209 -15.57 -2.67 20.61
N HIS A 210 -14.62 -2.00 19.96
CA HIS A 210 -14.28 -0.61 20.27
C HIS A 210 -14.99 0.36 19.33
N ASP A 211 -15.80 1.28 19.84
CA ASP A 211 -16.53 2.27 19.03
C ASP A 211 -15.56 3.11 18.18
N LYS A 212 -14.60 3.74 18.84
CA LYS A 212 -13.40 4.33 18.22
C LYS A 212 -12.31 3.25 18.14
N PRO A 213 -11.89 2.82 16.94
CA PRO A 213 -10.90 1.76 16.78
C PRO A 213 -9.57 2.08 17.46
N ILE A 214 -8.90 1.04 17.96
CA ILE A 214 -7.56 1.17 18.58
C ILE A 214 -6.54 1.73 17.57
N SER A 215 -6.62 1.31 16.30
CA SER A 215 -5.79 1.85 15.21
C SER A 215 -6.00 3.34 14.92
N GLN A 216 -7.10 3.92 15.41
CA GLN A 216 -7.41 5.35 15.29
C GLN A 216 -7.25 6.06 16.65
N ASP A 217 -6.43 5.52 17.55
CA ASP A 217 -6.18 6.08 18.88
C ASP A 217 -7.42 6.06 19.79
N GLY A 218 -8.25 5.01 19.65
CA GLY A 218 -9.27 4.65 20.63
C GLY A 218 -8.64 4.00 21.87
N GLY A 219 -9.19 4.32 23.05
CA GLY A 219 -8.73 3.75 24.31
C GLY A 219 -8.96 2.24 24.35
N VAL A 220 -7.90 1.46 24.62
CA VAL A 220 -7.95 -0.01 24.70
C VAL A 220 -8.81 -0.46 25.88
N TYR A 221 -8.60 0.14 27.05
CA TYR A 221 -9.26 -0.19 28.31
C TYR A 221 -10.27 0.88 28.75
N ASP A 222 -10.65 1.75 27.81
CA ASP A 222 -11.70 2.73 28.03
C ASP A 222 -13.06 2.07 27.86
N MET A 223 -13.76 1.84 28.97
CA MET A 223 -15.05 1.18 28.98
C MET A 223 -16.16 2.00 28.32
N ASP A 224 -15.99 3.31 28.18
CA ASP A 224 -16.91 4.17 27.44
C ASP A 224 -16.71 4.02 25.92
N ASN A 225 -15.55 3.49 25.51
CA ASN A 225 -15.21 3.14 24.13
C ASN A 225 -15.54 1.69 23.78
N ILE A 226 -16.13 0.89 24.69
CA ILE A 226 -16.38 -0.55 24.48
C ILE A 226 -17.88 -0.85 24.37
N ARG A 227 -18.24 -1.66 23.38
CA ARG A 227 -19.59 -2.21 23.17
C ARG A 227 -19.59 -3.72 23.19
N VAL A 228 -20.63 -4.29 23.80
CA VAL A 228 -20.98 -5.70 23.66
C VAL A 228 -21.82 -5.88 22.41
N THR A 229 -21.36 -6.74 21.51
CA THR A 229 -22.02 -6.99 20.22
C THR A 229 -22.24 -8.47 20.00
N THR A 230 -23.28 -8.82 19.25
CA THR A 230 -23.37 -10.14 18.63
C THR A 230 -22.41 -10.23 17.44
N PRO A 231 -21.91 -11.42 17.09
CA PRO A 231 -21.06 -11.60 15.91
C PRO A 231 -21.64 -11.02 14.62
N LYS A 232 -22.95 -11.21 14.41
CA LYS A 232 -23.65 -10.64 13.26
C LYS A 232 -23.62 -9.12 13.27
N LEU A 233 -24.03 -8.49 14.37
CA LEU A 233 -24.04 -7.03 14.48
C LEU A 233 -22.63 -6.44 14.29
N HIS A 234 -21.61 -7.02 14.92
CA HIS A 234 -20.23 -6.55 14.79
C HIS A 234 -19.76 -6.56 13.33
N ILE A 235 -20.12 -7.60 12.57
CA ILE A 235 -19.84 -7.65 11.14
C ILE A 235 -20.62 -6.56 10.39
N ASP A 236 -21.89 -6.38 10.70
CA ASP A 236 -22.74 -5.37 10.05
C ASP A 236 -22.23 -3.94 10.30
N ILE A 237 -21.76 -3.63 11.52
CA ILE A 237 -21.10 -2.36 11.87
C ILE A 237 -19.84 -2.12 11.02
N HIS A 238 -19.06 -3.17 10.74
CA HIS A 238 -17.86 -3.04 9.90
C HIS A 238 -18.14 -3.11 8.40
N ARG A 239 -19.29 -3.65 7.97
CA ARG A 239 -19.74 -3.65 6.57
C ARG A 239 -20.38 -2.34 6.15
N GLY A 240 -21.04 -1.63 7.08
CA GLY A 240 -21.69 -0.34 6.86
C GLY A 240 -20.76 0.87 7.01
N LYS A 241 -19.44 0.66 7.01
CA LYS A 241 -18.40 1.69 6.94
C LYS A 241 -17.69 1.64 5.60
#